data_AF-U2T9B9-F1
#
_entry.id   AF-U2T9B9-F1
#
_cell.length_a   1.000
_cell.length_b   1.000
_cell.length_c   1.000
_cell.angle_alpha   90.00
_cell.angle_beta   90.00
_cell.angle_gamma   90.00
#
_symmetry.space_group_name_H-M   'P 1'
#
loop_
_entity.id
_entity.type
_entity.pdbx_description
1 polymer ?
#
loop_
_entity_poly.entity_id
_entity_poly.type
_entity_poly.pdbx_seq_one_letter_code
_entity_poly.pdbx_strand_id
1 'polypeptide(L)'
;MMPYVAERHPEVFDAPSTSVRTAIPERTLWEKATILHQEANRPEAKAMPRRYSRHYYDMYRLGRSDIADRAIARPELLAKVVAFKEKFYPTPWSRLADARPGTIKLVPSGYRVPELQRDYSSMRSMIFGEVPPFEDVLAFMGQLEDKING
;
A
#
# COMPACT_ATOMS: atom_id res chain seq x y z
N MET A 1 -21.11 8.36 -0.45
CA MET A 1 -20.85 7.30 0.55
C MET A 1 -21.94 7.36 1.59
N MET A 2 -22.46 6.20 2.02
CA MET A 2 -23.40 6.06 3.14
C MET A 2 -22.65 5.37 4.29
N PRO A 3 -22.69 5.87 5.53
CA PRO A 3 -22.05 5.19 6.65
C PRO A 3 -22.92 4.01 7.12
N TYR A 4 -22.30 2.96 7.67
CA TYR A 4 -23.01 1.77 8.17
C TYR A 4 -24.09 2.07 9.22
N VAL A 5 -23.94 3.17 9.97
CA VAL A 5 -24.95 3.59 10.95
C VAL A 5 -26.19 4.15 10.26
N ALA A 6 -26.06 4.83 9.12
CA ALA A 6 -27.21 5.30 8.33
C ALA A 6 -27.89 4.15 7.58
N GLU A 7 -27.15 3.07 7.26
CA GLU A 7 -27.74 1.84 6.72
C GLU A 7 -28.58 1.09 7.79
N ARG A 8 -28.11 1.05 9.03
CA ARG A 8 -28.80 0.34 10.13
C ARG A 8 -29.88 1.16 10.84
N HIS A 9 -29.73 2.48 10.87
CA HIS A 9 -30.62 3.42 11.54
C HIS A 9 -30.98 4.58 10.59
N PRO A 10 -31.62 4.33 9.45
CA PRO A 10 -31.96 5.40 8.50
C PRO A 10 -32.86 6.49 9.13
N GLU A 11 -33.64 6.14 10.15
CA GLU A 11 -34.57 7.01 10.86
C GLU A 11 -33.90 8.15 11.64
N VAL A 12 -32.59 8.07 11.94
CA VAL A 12 -31.87 9.12 12.67
C VAL A 12 -31.07 10.06 11.76
N PHE A 13 -31.14 9.90 10.43
CA PHE A 13 -30.39 10.72 9.47
C PHE A 13 -31.29 11.48 8.50
N ASP A 14 -31.27 12.81 8.59
CA ASP A 14 -31.90 13.69 7.59
C ASP A 14 -31.15 13.68 6.24
N ALA A 15 -29.84 13.43 6.28
CA ALA A 15 -28.97 13.34 5.12
C ALA A 15 -28.03 12.12 5.24
N PRO A 16 -28.48 10.91 4.85
CA PRO A 16 -27.74 9.67 5.08
C PRO A 16 -26.53 9.47 4.16
N SER A 17 -26.33 10.34 3.17
CA SER A 17 -25.24 10.20 2.20
C SER A 17 -24.47 11.50 2.00
N THR A 18 -23.17 11.38 1.73
CA THR A 18 -22.29 12.52 1.44
C THR A 18 -21.31 12.23 0.30
N SER A 19 -20.89 13.28 -0.40
CA SER A 19 -19.84 13.22 -1.42
C SER A 19 -18.54 13.77 -0.84
N VAL A 20 -17.46 13.00 -0.95
CA VAL A 20 -16.14 13.37 -0.42
C VAL A 20 -15.15 13.35 -1.57
N ARG A 21 -14.37 14.42 -1.72
CA ARG A 21 -13.27 14.47 -2.68
C ARG A 21 -12.11 13.63 -2.15
N THR A 22 -11.75 12.58 -2.86
CA THR A 22 -10.62 11.70 -2.52
C THR A 22 -9.53 11.75 -3.59
N ALA A 23 -8.33 11.28 -3.27
CA ALA A 23 -7.31 11.03 -4.28
C ALA A 23 -7.79 9.94 -5.25
N ILE A 24 -7.37 10.03 -6.51
CA ILE A 24 -7.64 8.95 -7.47
C ILE A 24 -6.94 7.66 -7.03
N PRO A 25 -7.60 6.48 -7.14
CA PRO A 25 -7.04 5.22 -6.63
C PRO A 25 -5.67 4.85 -7.21
N GLU A 26 -5.40 5.23 -8.47
CA GLU A 26 -4.12 5.00 -9.14
C GLU A 26 -2.97 5.71 -8.42
N ARG A 27 -3.21 6.94 -7.96
CA ARG A 27 -2.21 7.67 -7.16
C ARG A 27 -2.01 7.00 -5.81
N THR A 28 -3.08 6.53 -5.16
CA THR A 28 -2.97 5.81 -3.89
C THR A 28 -2.16 4.54 -4.03
N LEU A 29 -2.31 3.80 -5.14
CA LEU A 29 -1.48 2.63 -5.44
C LEU A 29 0.00 3.01 -5.49
N TRP A 30 0.37 4.07 -6.21
CA TRP A 30 1.76 4.53 -6.26
C TRP A 30 2.29 5.07 -4.93
N GLU A 31 1.44 5.68 -4.10
CA GLU A 31 1.79 6.08 -2.74
C GLU A 31 2.10 4.87 -1.85
N LYS A 32 1.38 3.75 -2.02
CA LYS A 32 1.67 2.47 -1.32
C LYS A 32 2.91 1.79 -1.89
N ALA A 33 3.06 1.73 -3.21
CA ALA A 33 4.22 1.14 -3.87
C ALA A 33 5.53 1.79 -3.43
N THR A 34 5.56 3.12 -3.33
CA THR A 34 6.74 3.86 -2.85
C THR A 34 7.01 3.67 -1.35
N ILE A 35 5.98 3.39 -0.53
CA ILE A 35 6.18 2.97 0.87
C ILE A 35 6.84 1.59 0.90
N LEU A 36 6.36 0.62 0.12
CA LEU A 36 6.95 -0.71 0.08
C LEU A 36 8.38 -0.68 -0.49
N HIS A 37 8.66 0.14 -1.50
CA HIS A 37 10.01 0.34 -2.01
C HIS A 37 10.96 0.88 -0.94
N GLN A 38 10.51 1.85 -0.16
CA GLN A 38 11.27 2.34 0.97
C GLN A 38 11.56 1.21 1.98
N GLU A 39 10.56 0.40 2.33
CA GLU A 39 10.73 -0.71 3.29
C GLU A 39 11.62 -1.83 2.76
N ALA A 40 11.53 -2.16 1.47
CA ALA A 40 12.39 -3.14 0.83
C ALA A 40 13.88 -2.73 0.92
N ASN A 41 14.15 -1.42 0.96
CA ASN A 41 15.49 -0.85 1.11
C ASN A 41 15.84 -0.44 2.56
N ARG A 42 14.96 -0.67 3.56
CA ARG A 42 15.22 -0.33 4.96
C ARG A 42 16.41 -1.14 5.49
N PRO A 43 17.52 -0.52 5.93
CA PRO A 43 18.67 -1.26 6.48
C PRO A 43 18.29 -2.13 7.68
N GLU A 44 18.99 -3.25 7.86
CA GLU A 44 18.78 -4.20 8.97
C GLU A 44 18.90 -3.53 10.37
N ALA A 45 19.83 -2.59 10.51
CA ALA A 45 20.03 -1.85 11.76
C ALA A 45 18.86 -0.91 12.13
N LYS A 46 17.93 -0.60 11.22
CA LYS A 46 16.80 0.30 11.48
C LYS A 46 15.53 -0.46 11.82
N ALA A 47 15.01 -0.28 13.03
CA ALA A 47 13.76 -0.91 13.47
C ALA A 47 12.58 -0.62 12.54
N MET A 48 11.68 -1.59 12.37
CA MET A 48 10.42 -1.39 11.63
C MET A 48 9.40 -0.66 12.51
N PRO A 49 8.62 0.29 11.97
CA PRO A 49 7.51 0.88 12.71
C PRO A 49 6.43 -0.17 13.01
N ARG A 50 5.64 0.06 14.06
CA ARG A 50 4.47 -0.79 14.34
C ARG A 50 3.36 -0.58 13.30
N ARG A 51 2.57 -1.62 13.06
CA ARG A 51 1.42 -1.64 12.14
C ARG A 51 1.78 -1.31 10.70
N TYR A 52 3.01 -1.59 10.30
CA TYR A 52 3.50 -1.28 8.96
C TYR A 52 3.15 -2.36 7.94
N SER A 53 2.89 -3.59 8.40
CA SER A 53 2.37 -4.69 7.59
C SER A 53 1.04 -4.35 6.88
N ARG A 54 0.27 -3.39 7.42
CA ARG A 54 -0.95 -2.87 6.76
C ARG A 54 -0.70 -2.35 5.35
N HIS A 55 0.49 -1.81 5.08
CA HIS A 55 0.83 -1.29 3.76
C HIS A 55 0.92 -2.41 2.72
N TYR A 56 1.36 -3.60 3.13
CA TYR A 56 1.35 -4.80 2.29
C TYR A 56 -0.08 -5.28 2.05
N TYR A 57 -0.93 -5.27 3.07
CA TYR A 57 -2.36 -5.61 2.91
C TYR A 57 -3.10 -4.63 1.99
N ASP A 58 -2.90 -3.33 2.18
CA ASP A 58 -3.50 -2.29 1.33
C ASP A 58 -3.05 -2.46 -0.13
N MET A 59 -1.76 -2.72 -0.34
CA MET A 59 -1.21 -2.98 -1.68
C MET A 59 -1.78 -4.26 -2.28
N TYR A 60 -1.95 -5.32 -1.49
CA TYR A 60 -2.58 -6.57 -1.91
C TYR A 60 -4.03 -6.34 -2.38
N ARG A 61 -4.81 -5.55 -1.64
CA ARG A 61 -6.20 -5.22 -2.00
C ARG A 61 -6.27 -4.35 -3.27
N LEU A 62 -5.44 -3.32 -3.36
CA LEU A 62 -5.40 -2.43 -4.54
C LEU A 62 -4.88 -3.16 -5.77
N GLY A 63 -3.81 -3.94 -5.62
CA GLY A 63 -3.16 -4.68 -6.69
C GLY A 63 -4.05 -5.76 -7.32
N ARG A 64 -4.98 -6.33 -6.56
CA ARG A 64 -5.95 -7.33 -7.04
C ARG A 64 -7.21 -6.76 -7.67
N SER A 65 -7.26 -5.44 -7.87
CA SER A 65 -8.35 -4.75 -8.56
C SER A 65 -7.89 -4.20 -9.91
N ASP A 66 -8.82 -3.69 -10.71
CA ASP A 66 -8.54 -2.98 -11.98
C ASP A 66 -7.64 -1.74 -11.79
N ILE A 67 -7.53 -1.24 -10.55
CA ILE A 67 -6.69 -0.10 -10.19
C ILE A 67 -5.21 -0.36 -10.54
N ALA A 68 -4.73 -1.60 -10.40
CA ALA A 68 -3.35 -1.95 -10.71
C ALA A 68 -3.01 -1.67 -12.18
N ASP A 69 -3.83 -2.19 -13.10
CA ASP A 69 -3.64 -2.01 -14.53
C ASP A 69 -3.75 -0.54 -14.93
N ARG A 70 -4.74 0.17 -14.38
CA ARG A 70 -4.93 1.61 -14.61
C ARG A 70 -3.76 2.45 -14.11
N ALA A 71 -3.16 2.08 -12.97
CA ALA A 71 -2.00 2.77 -12.42
C ALA A 71 -0.74 2.49 -13.23
N ILE A 72 -0.51 1.23 -13.63
CA ILE A 72 0.62 0.80 -14.47
C ILE A 72 0.59 1.50 -15.83
N ALA A 73 -0.60 1.67 -16.43
CA ALA A 73 -0.77 2.44 -17.66
C ALA A 73 -0.50 3.95 -17.51
N ARG A 74 -0.21 4.44 -16.29
CA ARG A 74 0.03 5.85 -15.95
C ARG A 74 1.30 6.03 -15.10
N PRO A 75 2.49 5.68 -15.63
CA PRO A 75 3.75 5.77 -14.89
C PRO A 75 4.13 7.20 -14.48
N GLU A 76 3.57 8.22 -15.13
CA GLU A 76 3.77 9.63 -14.74
C GLU A 76 3.21 9.96 -13.35
N LEU A 77 2.21 9.20 -12.87
CA LEU A 77 1.70 9.36 -11.50
C LEU A 77 2.74 8.90 -10.47
N LEU A 78 3.47 7.82 -10.75
CA LEU A 78 4.57 7.37 -9.90
C LEU A 78 5.65 8.45 -9.79
N ALA A 79 6.08 9.02 -10.92
CA ALA A 79 7.08 10.08 -10.93
C ALA A 79 6.64 11.30 -10.09
N LYS A 80 5.36 11.69 -10.16
CA LYS A 80 4.81 12.77 -9.32
C LYS A 80 4.81 12.41 -7.83
N VAL A 81 4.49 11.17 -7.48
CA VAL A 81 4.53 10.68 -6.09
C VAL A 81 5.96 10.67 -5.55
N VAL A 82 6.93 10.19 -6.34
CA VAL A 82 8.35 10.19 -5.98
C VAL A 82 8.84 11.62 -5.74
N ALA A 83 8.64 12.53 -6.70
CA ALA A 83 9.07 13.92 -6.57
C ALA A 83 8.44 14.62 -5.35
N PHE A 84 7.17 14.34 -5.05
CA PHE A 84 6.51 14.83 -3.84
C PHE A 84 7.18 14.27 -2.57
N LYS A 85 7.44 12.97 -2.51
CA LYS A 85 8.04 12.33 -1.33
C LYS A 85 9.49 12.75 -1.10
N GLU A 86 10.28 12.89 -2.15
CA GLU A 86 11.66 13.38 -2.04
C GLU A 86 11.71 14.81 -1.49
N LYS A 87 10.77 15.66 -1.91
CA LYS A 87 10.69 17.04 -1.45
C LYS A 87 10.24 17.17 0.00
N PHE A 88 9.21 16.41 0.41
CA PHE A 88 8.55 16.62 1.70
C PHE A 88 8.90 15.59 2.78
N TYR A 89 9.41 14.41 2.39
CA TYR A 89 9.72 13.30 3.30
C TYR A 89 11.10 12.68 2.99
N PRO A 90 12.17 13.49 2.98
CA PRO A 90 13.50 13.01 2.62
C PRO A 90 13.94 11.90 3.58
N THR A 91 14.21 10.73 3.01
CA THR A 91 14.67 9.56 3.75
C THR A 91 15.88 9.00 3.03
N PRO A 92 17.12 9.26 3.49
CA PRO A 92 18.33 8.95 2.70
C PRO A 92 18.48 7.48 2.30
N TRP A 93 17.94 6.56 3.11
CA TRP A 93 18.01 5.13 2.89
C TRP A 93 16.84 4.56 2.07
N SER A 94 15.82 5.36 1.75
CA SER A 94 14.60 4.86 1.09
C SER A 94 14.80 4.53 -0.39
N ARG A 95 15.88 5.05 -1.00
CA ARG A 95 16.17 4.94 -2.44
C ARG A 95 15.00 5.36 -3.33
N LEU A 96 14.20 6.36 -2.91
CA LEU A 96 13.01 6.80 -3.64
C LEU A 96 13.28 7.20 -5.09
N ALA A 97 14.46 7.74 -5.41
CA ALA A 97 14.88 8.04 -6.78
C ALA A 97 14.90 6.79 -7.70
N ASP A 98 15.07 5.60 -7.12
CA ASP A 98 15.07 4.31 -7.83
C ASP A 98 13.64 3.72 -7.94
N ALA A 99 12.61 4.34 -7.36
CA ALA A 99 11.24 3.85 -7.40
C ALA A 99 10.54 4.19 -8.73
N ARG A 100 10.94 3.49 -9.80
CA ARG A 100 10.41 3.60 -11.17
C ARG A 100 10.20 2.21 -11.79
N PRO A 101 9.39 2.08 -12.85
CA PRO A 101 9.28 0.81 -13.58
C PRO A 101 10.66 0.30 -14.00
N GLY A 102 10.91 -0.98 -13.77
CA GLY A 102 12.18 -1.68 -13.99
C GLY A 102 13.07 -1.77 -12.75
N THR A 103 12.85 -0.93 -11.74
CA THR A 103 13.66 -0.93 -10.51
C THR A 103 12.83 -0.81 -9.23
N ILE A 104 11.50 -0.84 -9.31
CA ILE A 104 10.65 -0.80 -8.12
C ILE A 104 10.83 -2.10 -7.32
N LYS A 105 10.69 -2.00 -6.00
CA LYS A 105 10.78 -3.12 -5.08
C LYS A 105 9.54 -3.07 -4.20
N LEU A 106 8.79 -4.15 -4.15
CA LEU A 106 7.64 -4.35 -3.28
C LEU A 106 7.90 -5.49 -2.29
N VAL A 107 8.74 -6.45 -2.67
CA VAL A 107 9.11 -7.57 -1.80
C VAL A 107 10.07 -7.08 -0.71
N PRO A 108 9.80 -7.35 0.58
CA PRO A 108 10.68 -6.96 1.65
C PRO A 108 11.99 -7.76 1.62
N SER A 109 13.05 -7.19 2.22
CA SER A 109 14.26 -7.96 2.49
C SER A 109 13.96 -9.16 3.40
N GLY A 110 14.60 -10.32 3.14
CA GLY A 110 14.29 -11.58 3.83
C GLY A 110 14.37 -11.52 5.36
N TYR A 111 15.34 -10.77 5.92
CA TYR A 111 15.48 -10.58 7.36
C TYR A 111 14.31 -9.81 8.01
N ARG A 112 13.49 -9.08 7.23
CA ARG A 112 12.29 -8.38 7.71
C ARG A 112 11.03 -9.24 7.71
N VAL A 113 11.00 -10.32 6.95
CA VAL A 113 9.79 -11.15 6.79
C VAL A 113 9.24 -11.63 8.14
N PRO A 114 10.04 -12.16 9.09
CA PRO A 114 9.50 -12.60 10.38
C PRO A 114 8.91 -11.47 11.22
N GLU A 115 9.48 -10.26 11.14
CA GLU A 115 8.98 -9.09 11.86
C GLU A 115 7.65 -8.59 11.26
N LEU A 116 7.57 -8.52 9.94
CA LEU A 116 6.34 -8.16 9.21
C LEU A 116 5.22 -9.17 9.46
N GLN A 117 5.52 -10.47 9.51
CA GLN A 117 4.53 -11.51 9.76
C GLN A 117 3.93 -11.41 11.17
N ARG A 118 4.77 -11.14 12.18
CA ARG A 118 4.28 -10.88 13.55
C ARG A 118 3.40 -9.65 13.61
N ASP A 119 3.82 -8.57 12.95
CA ASP A 119 3.03 -7.34 12.87
C ASP A 119 1.69 -7.60 12.17
N TYR A 120 1.69 -8.29 11.03
CA TYR A 120 0.48 -8.68 10.27
C TYR A 120 -0.49 -9.48 11.13
N SER A 121 0.02 -10.47 11.86
CA SER A 121 -0.78 -11.31 12.75
C SER A 121 -1.44 -10.48 13.86
N SER A 122 -0.72 -9.50 14.42
CA SER A 122 -1.26 -8.58 15.43
C SER A 122 -2.36 -7.65 14.89
N MET A 123 -2.37 -7.43 13.58
CA MET A 123 -3.33 -6.55 12.90
C MET A 123 -4.60 -7.27 12.43
N ARG A 124 -4.69 -8.59 12.60
CA ARG A 124 -5.82 -9.40 12.12
C ARG A 124 -7.19 -8.86 12.54
N SER A 125 -7.31 -8.33 13.76
CA SER A 125 -8.55 -7.76 14.30
C SER A 125 -9.01 -6.48 13.60
N MET A 126 -8.16 -5.82 12.82
CA MET A 126 -8.48 -4.60 12.07
C MET A 126 -8.94 -4.90 10.63
N ILE A 127 -8.78 -6.14 10.17
CA ILE A 127 -9.13 -6.53 8.81
C ILE A 127 -10.58 -6.99 8.79
N PHE A 128 -11.38 -6.35 7.94
CA PHE A 128 -12.78 -6.71 7.73
C PHE A 128 -12.88 -7.84 6.70
N GLY A 129 -13.62 -8.91 7.03
CA GLY A 129 -13.81 -10.07 6.18
C GLY A 129 -12.67 -11.09 6.27
N GLU A 130 -12.42 -11.79 5.17
CA GLU A 130 -11.38 -12.82 5.10
C GLU A 130 -9.97 -12.20 5.14
N VAL A 131 -9.13 -12.74 6.00
CA VAL A 131 -7.73 -12.32 6.14
C VAL A 131 -6.86 -13.30 5.36
N PRO A 132 -6.24 -12.88 4.24
CA PRO A 132 -5.37 -13.77 3.48
C PRO A 132 -4.14 -14.17 4.33
N PRO A 133 -3.59 -15.37 4.13
CA PRO A 133 -2.27 -15.73 4.63
C PRO A 133 -1.22 -14.67 4.27
N PHE A 134 -0.28 -14.41 5.18
CA PHE A 134 0.76 -13.41 4.91
C PHE A 134 1.67 -13.84 3.75
N GLU A 135 1.86 -15.14 3.59
CA GLU A 135 2.58 -15.77 2.50
C GLU A 135 1.95 -15.43 1.14
N ASP A 136 0.62 -15.45 1.03
CA ASP A 136 -0.10 -15.09 -0.19
C ASP A 136 0.05 -13.60 -0.50
N VAL A 137 0.06 -12.75 0.54
CA VAL A 137 0.33 -11.31 0.39
C VAL A 137 1.74 -11.09 -0.17
N LEU A 138 2.75 -11.78 0.36
CA LEU A 138 4.14 -11.65 -0.11
C LEU A 138 4.33 -12.23 -1.51
N ALA A 139 3.76 -13.39 -1.80
CA ALA A 139 3.81 -13.99 -3.14
C ALA A 139 3.19 -13.04 -4.19
N PHE A 140 2.07 -12.40 -3.84
CA PHE A 140 1.44 -11.42 -4.70
C PHE A 140 2.28 -10.13 -4.85
N MET A 141 3.02 -9.69 -3.83
CA MET A 141 3.96 -8.57 -3.99
C MET A 141 5.02 -8.87 -5.04
N GLY A 142 5.54 -10.11 -5.09
CA GLY A 142 6.50 -10.53 -6.11
C GLY A 142 5.89 -10.47 -7.52
N GLN A 143 4.70 -11.05 -7.71
CA GLN A 143 3.99 -11.00 -8.99
C GLN A 143 3.71 -9.57 -9.46
N LEU A 144 3.32 -8.69 -8.53
CA LEU A 144 3.04 -7.29 -8.84
C LEU A 144 4.31 -6.49 -9.12
N GLU A 145 5.40 -6.78 -8.41
CA GLU A 145 6.72 -6.21 -8.68
C GLU A 145 7.18 -6.55 -10.10
N ASP A 146 7.12 -7.82 -10.48
CA ASP A 146 7.46 -8.30 -11.84
C ASP A 146 6.59 -7.59 -12.88
N LYS A 147 5.28 -7.55 -12.66
CA LYS A 147 4.33 -6.88 -13.56
C LYS A 147 4.62 -5.38 -13.75
N ILE A 148 5.02 -4.68 -12.69
CA ILE A 148 5.37 -3.25 -12.79
C ILE A 148 6.72 -3.06 -13.46
N ASN A 149 7.66 -3.99 -13.24
CA ASN A 149 9.01 -3.87 -13.75
C ASN A 149 9.17 -4.25 -15.23
N GLY A 150 8.27 -5.08 -15.76
CA GLY A 150 8.27 -5.50 -17.17
C GLY A 150 9.08 -6.77 -17.39
#